data_AF-A0A967FSS6-F1
#
_entry.id   AF-A0A967FSS6-F1
#
_cell.length_a   1.000
_cell.length_b   1.000
_cell.length_c   1.000
_cell.angle_alpha   90.00
_cell.angle_beta   90.00
_cell.angle_gamma   90.00
#
_symmetry.space_group_name_H-M   'P 1'
#
loop_
_entity.id
_entity.type
_entity.pdbx_description
1 polymer ?
#
loop_
_entity_poly.entity_id
_entity_poly.type
_entity_poly.pdbx_seq_one_letter_code
_entity_poly.pdbx_strand_id
1 'polypeptide(L)' 'LYDPDVSLLPIGGHFTMDPSDAAYAVNNLLKSKTVIPMHFGTYGILKGTPEQLKQALGNTTAKLVVMEPGETRKF' A
#
# COMPACT_ATOMS: atom_id res chain seq x y z
N LEU A 1 3.10 -19.08 8.87
CA LEU A 1 2.32 -19.84 7.87
C LEU A 1 2.42 -19.18 6.50
N TYR A 2 2.27 -17.85 6.40
CA TYR A 2 2.55 -17.09 5.19
C TYR A 2 3.62 -16.04 5.46
N ASP A 3 4.51 -15.83 4.48
CA ASP A 3 5.58 -14.82 4.48
C ASP A 3 5.64 -14.18 3.09
N PRO A 4 4.69 -13.27 2.77
CA PRO A 4 4.60 -12.71 1.43
C PRO A 4 5.78 -11.78 1.13
N ASP A 5 6.47 -12.02 0.01
CA ASP A 5 7.50 -11.09 -0.48
C ASP A 5 6.90 -9.74 -0.90
N VAL A 6 5.69 -9.76 -1.45
CA VAL A 6 4.98 -8.58 -1.99
C VAL A 6 3.53 -8.59 -1.54
N SER A 7 3.06 -7.44 -1.03
CA SER A 7 1.64 -7.21 -0.72
C SER A 7 1.09 -6.05 -1.55
N LEU A 8 -0.02 -6.27 -2.25
CA LEU A 8 -0.79 -5.21 -2.89
C LEU A 8 -1.92 -4.80 -1.94
N LEU A 9 -1.97 -3.52 -1.55
CA LEU A 9 -2.92 -3.05 -0.54
C LEU A 9 -3.78 -1.89 -1.04
N PRO A 10 -5.10 -1.94 -0.85
CA PRO A 10 -5.97 -0.83 -1.21
C PRO A 10 -5.75 0.34 -0.25
N ILE A 11 -5.72 1.58 -0.77
CA ILE A 11 -5.54 2.80 0.04
C ILE A 11 -6.62 3.87 -0.21
N GLY A 12 -7.73 3.52 -0.88
CA GLY A 12 -8.74 4.49 -1.30
C GLY A 12 -9.56 5.13 -0.17
N GLY A 13 -9.61 4.52 1.01
CA GLY A 13 -10.28 5.03 2.22
C GLY A 13 -11.81 4.97 2.25
N HIS A 14 -12.50 5.19 1.12
CA HIS A 14 -13.98 5.25 1.14
C HIS A 14 -14.64 3.86 1.22
N PHE A 15 -14.17 2.91 0.40
CA PHE A 15 -14.69 1.54 0.36
C PHE A 15 -13.69 0.51 0.91
N THR A 16 -12.46 0.94 1.19
CA THR A 16 -11.34 0.09 1.60
C THR A 16 -10.54 0.80 2.68
N MET A 17 -9.47 0.19 3.17
CA MET A 17 -8.48 0.85 4.01
C MET A 17 -8.05 2.20 3.42
N ASP A 18 -7.82 3.16 4.30
CA ASP A 18 -7.13 4.40 3.99
C ASP A 18 -5.59 4.20 4.10
N PRO A 19 -4.76 5.21 3.81
CA PRO A 19 -3.31 5.08 3.92
C PRO A 19 -2.79 4.74 5.33
N SER A 20 -3.48 5.15 6.39
CA SER A 20 -3.10 4.88 7.78
C SER A 20 -3.39 3.43 8.16
N ASP A 21 -4.57 2.94 7.79
CA ASP A 21 -4.99 1.54 7.99
C ASP A 21 -4.07 0.59 7.20
N ALA A 22 -3.75 0.94 5.96
CA ALA A 22 -2.83 0.16 5.14
C ALA A 22 -1.42 0.13 5.76
N ALA A 23 -0.92 1.25 6.28
CA ALA A 23 0.37 1.28 7.00
C ALA A 23 0.36 0.40 8.26
N TYR A 24 -0.76 0.37 8.99
CA TYR A 24 -0.92 -0.53 10.13
C TYR A 24 -0.83 -2.00 9.68
N ALA A 25 -1.53 -2.36 8.60
CA ALA A 25 -1.49 -3.71 8.05
C ALA A 25 -0.06 -4.13 7.64
N VAL A 26 0.69 -3.23 7.01
CA VAL A 26 2.10 -3.47 6.64
C VAL A 26 2.96 -3.71 7.87
N ASN A 27 2.92 -2.80 8.83
CA ASN A 27 3.86 -2.78 9.96
C ASN A 27 3.57 -3.87 10.99
N ASN A 28 2.29 -4.21 11.19
CA ASN A 28 1.88 -5.03 12.33
C ASN A 28 1.40 -6.42 11.92
N LEU A 29 0.84 -6.58 10.72
CA LEU A 29 0.16 -7.81 10.32
C LEU A 29 0.94 -8.59 9.27
N LEU A 30 1.22 -7.99 8.12
CA LEU A 30 1.76 -8.67 6.95
C LEU A 30 3.28 -8.75 6.95
N LYS A 31 3.95 -7.65 7.32
CA LYS A 31 5.42 -7.52 7.35
C LYS A 31 6.11 -7.94 6.04
N SER A 32 5.44 -7.75 4.91
CA SER A 32 5.99 -8.06 3.59
C SER A 32 7.17 -7.16 3.23
N LYS A 33 8.13 -7.70 2.48
CA LYS A 33 9.34 -6.97 2.07
C LYS A 33 9.01 -5.81 1.12
N THR A 34 7.99 -5.96 0.27
CA THR A 34 7.53 -4.94 -0.66
C THR A 34 6.03 -4.70 -0.52
N VAL A 35 5.62 -3.43 -0.63
CA VAL A 35 4.22 -3.01 -0.61
C VAL A 35 3.93 -2.18 -1.85
N ILE A 36 2.84 -2.51 -2.55
CA ILE A 36 2.34 -1.76 -3.71
C ILE A 36 0.95 -1.22 -3.36
N PRO A 37 0.75 0.10 -3.32
CA PRO A 37 -0.58 0.66 -3.12
C PRO A 37 -1.44 0.45 -4.37
N MET A 38 -2.72 0.15 -4.16
CA MET A 38 -3.72 -0.01 -5.22
C MET A 38 -5.07 0.59 -4.81
N HIS A 39 -6.07 0.52 -5.70
CA HIS A 39 -7.45 0.93 -5.42
C HIS A 39 -7.58 2.35 -4.86
N PHE A 40 -6.89 3.30 -5.49
CA PHE A 40 -6.90 4.73 -5.19
C PHE A 40 -6.93 5.55 -6.48
N GLY A 41 -7.33 6.83 -6.40
CA GLY A 41 -7.25 7.76 -7.52
C GLY A 41 -8.18 7.49 -8.73
N THR A 42 -8.85 6.33 -8.79
CA THR A 42 -9.76 5.99 -9.90
C THR A 42 -11.01 6.85 -9.93
N TYR A 43 -11.49 7.27 -8.76
CA TYR A 43 -12.64 8.16 -8.59
C TYR A 43 -12.30 9.23 -7.56
N GLY A 44 -12.89 10.43 -7.68
CA GLY A 44 -12.59 11.56 -6.77
C GLY A 44 -12.91 11.31 -5.29
N ILE A 45 -13.73 10.31 -4.97
CA ILE A 45 -14.02 9.89 -3.60
C ILE A 45 -12.91 9.01 -2.97
N LEU A 46 -12.03 8.42 -3.79
CA LEU A 46 -10.91 7.59 -3.34
C LEU A 46 -9.69 8.47 -3.06
N LYS A 47 -9.76 9.21 -1.96
CA LYS A 47 -8.86 10.34 -1.65
C LYS A 47 -7.46 9.95 -1.18
N GLY A 48 -7.24 8.70 -0.79
CA GLY A 48 -5.93 8.27 -0.29
C GLY A 48 -4.85 8.33 -1.38
N THR A 49 -3.63 8.69 -0.99
CA THR A 49 -2.49 8.80 -1.93
C THR A 49 -1.27 7.97 -1.50
N PRO A 50 -0.40 7.57 -2.44
CA PRO A 50 0.85 6.92 -2.12
C PRO A 50 1.77 7.75 -1.20
N GLU A 51 1.75 9.08 -1.31
CA GLU A 51 2.52 9.98 -0.44
C GLU A 51 2.02 9.92 1.00
N GLN A 52 0.70 9.89 1.21
CA GLN A 52 0.11 9.70 2.53
C GLN A 52 0.49 8.33 3.10
N LEU A 53 0.46 7.27 2.28
CA LEU A 53 0.90 5.95 2.71
C LEU A 53 2.38 5.97 3.10
N LYS A 54 3.24 6.60 2.29
CA LYS A 54 4.67 6.75 2.61
C LYS A 54 4.90 7.44 3.95
N GLN A 55 4.14 8.48 4.25
CA GLN A 55 4.20 9.17 5.55
C GLN A 55 3.71 8.27 6.68
N ALA A 56 2.57 7.60 6.50
CA ALA A 56 1.98 6.71 7.51
C ALA A 56 2.84 5.47 7.81
N LEU A 57 3.60 4.98 6.82
CA LEU A 57 4.53 3.87 6.99
C LEU A 57 5.69 4.19 7.94
N GLY A 58 6.06 5.47 8.09
CA GLY A 58 7.12 5.91 9.00
C GLY A 58 8.44 5.15 8.79
N ASN A 59 8.94 4.53 9.85
CA ASN A 59 10.21 3.78 9.85
C ASN A 59 10.05 2.30 9.43
N THR A 60 9.08 1.99 8.58
CA THR A 60 8.90 0.63 8.07
C THR A 60 10.17 0.13 7.36
N THR A 61 10.43 -1.18 7.43
CA THR A 61 11.45 -1.84 6.62
C THR A 61 10.93 -2.26 5.24
N ALA A 62 9.62 -2.20 5.03
CA ALA A 62 9.00 -2.56 3.77
C ALA A 62 9.31 -1.51 2.68
N LYS A 63 9.68 -1.98 1.49
CA LYS A 63 9.88 -1.12 0.33
C LYS A 63 8.52 -0.75 -0.26
N LEU A 64 8.17 0.54 -0.21
CA LEU A 64 7.02 1.07 -0.94
C LEU A 64 7.37 1.20 -2.44
N VAL A 65 6.61 0.55 -3.30
CA VAL A 65 6.73 0.64 -4.76
C VAL A 65 5.41 1.15 -5.33
N VAL A 66 5.42 2.37 -5.84
CA VAL A 66 4.27 2.95 -6.56
C VAL A 66 4.40 2.57 -8.03
N MET A 67 3.32 2.05 -8.60
CA MET A 67 3.27 1.58 -9.99
C MET A 67 2.15 2.28 -10.73
N GLU A 68 2.38 2.56 -12.01
CA GLU A 68 1.33 3.03 -12.92
C GLU A 68 0.57 1.84 -13.54
N PRO A 69 -0.71 2.01 -13.93
CA PRO A 69 -1.46 0.97 -14.64
C PRO A 69 -0.73 0.48 -15.90
N GLY A 70 -0.55 -0.83 -16.01
CA GLY A 70 0.15 -1.48 -17.13
C GLY A 70 1.65 -1.70 -16.90
N GLU A 71 2.22 -1.19 -15.81
CA GLU A 71 3.61 -1.43 -15.44
C GLU A 71 3.84 -2.89 -14.98
N THR A 72 4.99 -3.46 -15.32
CA THR A 72 5.41 -4.80 -14.87
C THR A 72 6.68 -4.72 -14.03
N ARG A 73 6.73 -5.51 -12.95
CA ARG A 73 7.89 -5.64 -12.05
C ARG A 73 8.24 -7.10 -11.81
N LYS A 74 9.52 -7.35 -11.52
CA LYS A 74 10.07 -8.64 -11.07
C LYS A 74 10.63 -8.45 -9.66
N PHE A 75 10.47 -9.46 -8.83
CA PHE A 75 10.85 -9.48 -7.42
C PHE A 75 11.74 -10.70 -7.15
#